data_AF-A0A5K7ZGD3-F1
#
_entry.id   AF-A0A5K7ZGD3-F1
#
_cell.length_a   1.000
_cell.length_b   1.000
_cell.length_c   1.000
_cell.angle_alpha   90.00
_cell.angle_beta   90.00
_cell.angle_gamma   90.00
#
_symmetry.space_group_name_H-M   'P 1'
#
loop_
_entity.id
_entity.type
_entity.pdbx_description
1 polymer ?
#
loop_
_entity_poly.entity_id
_entity_poly.type
_entity_poly.pdbx_seq_one_letter_code
_entity_poly.pdbx_strand_id
1 'polypeptide(L)'
;MSPADLDEFKTISRRVSLNIPQNCPWRWDKEFNLALTVIDSKDEIMVELPLALEFANKWDFSTIYEAEAPLRDFFQAGFGIIPGQKVFTTDPIDGIVLYVAWWPWGDEERISLRLGLMSISGNKLDHTEMKKRVCHWLGLEQ
;
A
#
# COMPACT_ATOMS: atom_id res chain seq x y z
N MET A 1 -10.76 -18.11 5.78
CA MET A 1 -10.56 -16.77 6.38
C MET A 1 -11.87 -16.38 7.02
N SER A 2 -11.88 -16.10 8.32
CA SER A 2 -13.08 -15.55 8.93
C SER A 2 -13.19 -14.07 8.52
N PRO A 3 -14.39 -13.47 8.52
CA PRO A 3 -14.55 -12.05 8.23
C PRO A 3 -13.83 -11.11 9.20
N ALA A 4 -13.49 -11.58 10.41
CA ALA A 4 -12.94 -10.78 11.50
C ALA A 4 -11.44 -10.48 11.34
N ASP A 5 -10.70 -11.28 10.57
CA ASP A 5 -9.23 -11.27 10.60
C ASP A 5 -8.62 -10.08 9.83
N LEU A 6 -9.39 -9.33 9.04
CA LEU A 6 -8.90 -8.20 8.22
C LEU A 6 -9.54 -6.85 8.58
N ASP A 7 -10.26 -6.76 9.71
CA ASP A 7 -10.86 -5.49 10.15
C ASP A 7 -9.80 -4.44 10.54
N GLU A 8 -8.61 -4.89 10.94
CA GLU A 8 -7.45 -4.02 11.15
C GLU A 8 -7.01 -3.37 9.83
N PHE A 9 -6.85 -4.15 8.75
CA PHE A 9 -6.51 -3.60 7.44
C PHE A 9 -7.56 -2.63 6.92
N LYS A 10 -8.85 -2.91 7.17
CA LYS A 10 -9.93 -1.96 6.87
C LYS A 10 -9.78 -0.66 7.64
N THR A 11 -9.44 -0.73 8.92
CA THR A 11 -9.26 0.44 9.80
C THR A 11 -8.08 1.29 9.32
N ILE A 12 -6.93 0.67 9.09
CA ILE A 12 -5.72 1.32 8.54
C ILE A 12 -6.05 1.95 7.19
N SER A 13 -6.63 1.19 6.25
CA SER A 13 -6.97 1.71 4.91
C SER A 13 -7.87 2.94 4.96
N ARG A 14 -8.86 2.95 5.88
CA ARG A 14 -9.75 4.09 6.07
C ARG A 14 -9.02 5.32 6.62
N ARG A 15 -8.17 5.13 7.63
CA ARG A 15 -7.40 6.22 8.23
C ARG A 15 -6.40 6.82 7.26
N VAL A 16 -5.74 5.98 6.46
CA VAL A 16 -4.90 6.44 5.35
C VAL A 16 -5.72 7.29 4.39
N SER A 17 -6.89 6.79 3.97
CA SER A 17 -7.77 7.51 3.05
C SER A 17 -8.22 8.88 3.58
N LEU A 18 -8.49 8.99 4.89
CA LEU A 18 -8.85 10.26 5.54
C LEU A 18 -7.75 11.32 5.50
N ASN A 19 -6.49 10.91 5.31
CA ASN A 19 -5.33 11.80 5.24
C ASN A 19 -4.89 12.09 3.79
N ILE A 20 -5.59 11.55 2.79
CA ILE A 20 -5.34 11.90 1.38
C ILE A 20 -6.06 13.21 1.03
N PRO A 21 -5.40 14.16 0.35
CA PRO A 21 -6.05 15.38 -0.12
C PRO A 21 -7.32 15.10 -0.93
N GLN A 22 -8.37 15.91 -0.73
CA GLN A 22 -9.69 15.68 -1.34
C GLN A 22 -9.67 15.72 -2.88
N ASN A 23 -8.73 16.45 -3.48
CA ASN A 23 -8.52 16.53 -4.92
C ASN A 23 -7.70 15.36 -5.49
N CYS A 24 -7.28 14.40 -4.65
CA CYS A 24 -6.50 13.23 -5.01
C CYS A 24 -7.31 11.95 -4.71
N PRO A 25 -8.43 11.71 -5.40
CA PRO A 25 -9.29 10.57 -5.10
C PRO A 25 -8.57 9.25 -5.37
N TRP A 26 -8.86 8.26 -4.54
CA TRP A 26 -8.51 6.88 -4.86
C TRP A 26 -9.24 6.41 -6.12
N ARG A 27 -8.60 5.55 -6.89
CA ARG A 27 -9.16 4.83 -8.03
C ARG A 27 -8.54 3.45 -8.14
N TRP A 28 -9.18 2.54 -8.89
CA TRP A 28 -8.57 1.25 -9.17
C TRP A 28 -7.58 1.36 -10.35
N ASP A 29 -6.34 0.99 -10.11
CA ASP A 29 -5.30 0.83 -11.12
C ASP A 29 -5.41 -0.58 -11.72
N LYS A 30 -5.90 -0.67 -12.96
CA LYS A 30 -6.10 -1.95 -13.65
C LYS A 30 -4.79 -2.62 -14.08
N GLU A 31 -3.75 -1.82 -14.31
CA GLU A 31 -2.45 -2.32 -14.77
C GLU A 31 -1.74 -3.10 -13.65
N PHE A 32 -1.73 -2.51 -12.46
CA PHE A 32 -1.11 -3.11 -11.29
C PHE A 32 -2.09 -3.91 -10.41
N ASN A 33 -3.39 -3.81 -10.69
CA ASN A 33 -4.47 -4.40 -9.90
C ASN A 33 -4.40 -3.98 -8.42
N LEU A 34 -4.27 -2.67 -8.19
CA LEU A 34 -4.13 -2.03 -6.87
C LEU A 34 -5.03 -0.80 -6.77
N ALA A 35 -5.28 -0.33 -5.54
CA ALA A 35 -5.84 0.99 -5.36
C ALA A 35 -4.74 2.05 -5.53
N LEU A 36 -5.03 3.12 -6.25
CA LEU A 36 -4.08 4.17 -6.60
C LEU A 36 -4.67 5.54 -6.25
N THR A 37 -3.85 6.38 -5.64
CA THR A 37 -4.03 7.84 -5.64
C THR A 37 -2.74 8.52 -6.07
N VAL A 38 -2.83 9.75 -6.56
CA VAL A 38 -1.68 10.57 -6.94
C VAL A 38 -1.80 11.89 -6.21
N ILE A 39 -0.81 12.18 -5.36
CA ILE A 39 -0.73 13.42 -4.59
C ILE A 39 0.29 14.37 -5.22
N ASP A 40 0.16 15.65 -4.88
CA ASP A 40 1.17 16.66 -5.13
C ASP A 40 2.32 16.50 -4.13
N SER A 41 3.57 16.67 -4.57
CA SER A 41 4.75 16.53 -3.71
C SER A 41 4.74 17.51 -2.53
N LYS A 42 4.06 18.66 -2.66
CA LYS A 42 3.88 19.61 -1.54
C LYS A 42 3.10 19.01 -0.36
N ASP A 43 2.28 17.99 -0.62
CA ASP A 43 1.47 17.31 0.38
C ASP A 43 2.23 16.10 0.99
N GLU A 44 3.48 15.83 0.57
CA GLU A 44 4.28 14.66 0.99
C GLU A 44 4.30 14.49 2.50
N ILE A 45 4.67 15.52 3.25
CA ILE A 45 4.81 15.43 4.71
C ILE A 45 3.47 15.10 5.38
N MET A 46 2.38 15.71 4.90
CA MET A 46 1.04 15.51 5.47
C MET A 46 0.51 14.10 5.21
N VAL A 47 0.91 13.47 4.11
CA VAL A 47 0.47 12.12 3.75
C VAL A 47 1.41 11.05 4.30
N GLU A 48 2.72 11.28 4.29
CA GLU A 48 3.72 10.31 4.74
C GLU A 48 3.66 10.09 6.27
N LEU A 49 3.45 11.14 7.05
CA LEU A 49 3.42 11.03 8.51
C LEU A 49 2.32 10.05 9.00
N PRO A 50 1.05 10.15 8.54
CA PRO A 50 0.03 9.15 8.85
C PRO A 50 0.40 7.72 8.41
N LEU A 51 1.04 7.55 7.25
CA LEU A 51 1.50 6.23 6.81
C LEU A 51 2.54 5.66 7.78
N ALA A 52 3.50 6.47 8.21
CA ALA A 52 4.52 6.04 9.18
C ALA A 52 3.94 5.73 10.57
N LEU A 53 2.77 6.26 10.92
CA LEU A 53 2.08 5.99 12.19
C LEU A 53 1.17 4.76 12.13
N GLU A 54 0.52 4.51 10.98
CA GLU A 54 -0.44 3.40 10.84
C GLU A 54 0.23 2.09 10.37
N PHE A 55 1.38 2.16 9.71
CA PHE A 55 2.11 0.98 9.26
C PHE A 55 3.28 0.67 10.21
N ALA A 56 3.45 -0.61 10.53
CA ALA A 56 4.48 -1.07 11.46
C ALA A 56 5.90 -0.87 10.91
N ASN A 57 6.08 -0.99 9.59
CA ASN A 57 7.38 -0.97 8.94
C ASN A 57 7.41 -0.02 7.75
N LYS A 58 8.59 0.59 7.53
CA LYS A 58 8.91 1.42 6.38
C LYS A 58 10.22 0.94 5.76
N TRP A 59 10.17 0.68 4.47
CA TRP A 59 11.29 0.20 3.67
C TRP A 59 11.63 1.19 2.57
N ASP A 60 12.90 1.26 2.23
CA ASP A 60 13.39 1.99 1.05
C ASP A 60 14.47 1.17 0.35
N PHE A 61 15.08 1.75 -0.69
CA PHE A 61 16.14 1.13 -1.48
C PHE A 61 17.30 0.57 -0.62
N SER A 62 17.58 1.22 0.51
CA SER A 62 18.69 0.91 1.41
C SER A 62 18.33 0.01 2.60
N THR A 63 17.05 -0.33 2.79
CA THR A 63 16.62 -1.15 3.94
C THR A 63 15.81 -2.38 3.54
N ILE A 64 15.26 -2.44 2.31
CA ILE A 64 14.41 -3.56 1.87
C ILE A 64 15.12 -4.92 1.89
N TYR A 65 16.45 -4.97 1.82
CA TYR A 65 17.18 -6.24 1.91
C TYR A 65 17.15 -6.87 3.32
N GLU A 66 16.86 -6.07 4.35
CA GLU A 66 16.70 -6.52 5.74
C GLU A 66 15.34 -7.17 5.99
N ALA A 67 14.37 -6.97 5.09
CA ALA A 67 13.06 -7.59 5.19
C ALA A 67 13.12 -9.11 5.00
N GLU A 68 12.12 -9.80 5.57
CA GLU A 68 11.94 -11.24 5.36
C GLU A 68 11.82 -11.59 3.87
N ALA A 69 12.32 -12.77 3.50
CA ALA A 69 12.43 -13.16 2.09
C ALA A 69 11.10 -13.05 1.31
N PRO A 70 9.94 -13.51 1.80
CA PRO A 70 8.69 -13.37 1.05
C PRO A 70 8.31 -11.91 0.75
N LEU A 71 8.58 -10.99 1.67
CA LEU A 71 8.29 -9.56 1.52
C LEU A 71 9.26 -8.92 0.53
N ARG A 72 10.56 -9.15 0.74
CA ARG A 72 11.62 -8.64 -0.15
C ARG A 72 11.42 -9.13 -1.59
N ASP A 73 11.19 -10.42 -1.77
CA ASP A 73 11.05 -11.05 -3.08
C ASP A 73 9.78 -10.54 -3.79
N PHE A 74 8.68 -10.28 -3.05
CA PHE A 74 7.47 -9.67 -3.61
C PHE A 74 7.73 -8.28 -4.20
N PHE A 75 8.39 -7.40 -3.45
CA PHE A 75 8.69 -6.04 -3.94
C PHE A 75 9.75 -6.05 -5.05
N GLN A 76 10.74 -6.93 -4.97
CA GLN A 76 11.74 -7.10 -6.04
C GLN A 76 11.13 -7.63 -7.35
N ALA A 77 10.19 -8.58 -7.28
CA ALA A 77 9.57 -9.18 -8.46
C ALA A 77 8.51 -8.30 -9.13
N GLY A 78 7.74 -7.55 -8.34
CA GLY A 78 6.65 -6.73 -8.88
C GLY A 78 7.10 -5.35 -9.36
N PHE A 79 7.84 -4.65 -8.51
CA PHE A 79 7.94 -3.19 -8.55
C PHE A 79 9.38 -2.71 -8.66
N GLY A 80 10.30 -3.46 -8.07
CA GLY A 80 11.57 -2.90 -7.60
C GLY A 80 11.34 -1.86 -6.52
N ILE A 81 12.39 -1.57 -5.76
CA ILE A 81 12.47 -0.32 -5.02
C ILE A 81 13.73 0.36 -5.55
N ILE A 82 13.61 1.57 -6.04
CA ILE A 82 14.75 2.40 -6.49
C ILE A 82 14.89 3.62 -5.56
N PRO A 83 16.02 4.36 -5.60
CA PRO A 83 16.20 5.54 -4.76
C PRO A 83 15.02 6.52 -4.86
N GLY A 84 14.53 6.99 -3.71
CA GLY A 84 13.37 7.87 -3.58
C GLY A 84 12.02 7.16 -3.42
N GLN A 85 11.94 5.86 -3.72
CA GLN A 85 10.75 5.05 -3.46
C GLN A 85 10.72 4.53 -2.03
N LYS A 86 9.52 4.42 -1.47
CA LYS A 86 9.29 3.91 -0.12
C LYS A 86 8.18 2.86 -0.18
N VAL A 87 8.20 1.93 0.76
CA VAL A 87 7.13 0.95 0.94
C VAL A 87 6.79 0.89 2.42
N PHE A 88 5.50 0.99 2.74
CA PHE A 88 4.98 0.86 4.09
C PHE A 88 4.28 -0.48 4.22
N THR A 89 4.57 -1.27 5.26
CA THR A 89 3.94 -2.57 5.48
C THR A 89 3.47 -2.74 6.91
N THR A 90 2.32 -3.39 7.04
CA THR A 90 1.81 -3.88 8.33
C THR A 90 2.59 -5.11 8.78
N ASP A 91 2.44 -5.48 10.05
CA ASP A 91 2.79 -6.83 10.47
C ASP A 91 1.81 -7.84 9.83
N PRO A 92 2.24 -9.08 9.56
CA PRO A 92 1.38 -10.06 8.92
C PRO A 92 0.21 -10.49 9.82
N ILE A 93 -1.00 -10.48 9.28
CA ILE A 93 -2.19 -11.07 9.91
C ILE A 93 -2.61 -12.28 9.09
N ASP A 94 -2.57 -13.48 9.68
CA ASP A 94 -2.77 -14.76 8.99
C ASP A 94 -1.90 -14.91 7.72
N GLY A 95 -0.70 -14.36 7.76
CA GLY A 95 0.25 -14.38 6.64
C GLY A 95 -0.13 -13.48 5.47
N ILE A 96 -1.06 -12.53 5.66
CA ILE A 96 -1.38 -11.45 4.73
C ILE A 96 -0.78 -10.15 5.26
N VAL A 97 -0.23 -9.34 4.38
CA VAL A 97 0.33 -8.01 4.68
C VAL A 97 -0.40 -6.97 3.84
N LEU A 98 -0.93 -5.95 4.49
CA LEU A 98 -1.33 -4.69 3.85
C LEU A 98 -0.10 -3.83 3.63
N TYR A 99 0.02 -3.26 2.42
CA TYR A 99 1.12 -2.38 2.07
C TYR A 99 0.67 -1.15 1.28
N VAL A 100 1.52 -0.12 1.32
CA VAL A 100 1.47 1.05 0.43
C VAL A 100 2.83 1.25 -0.23
N ALA A 101 2.86 1.24 -1.57
CA ALA A 101 4.02 1.64 -2.34
C ALA A 101 3.95 3.14 -2.66
N TRP A 102 5.02 3.86 -2.36
CA TRP A 102 5.16 5.31 -2.51
C TRP A 102 6.18 5.61 -3.60
N TRP A 103 5.73 6.25 -4.68
CA TRP A 103 6.52 6.42 -5.89
C TRP A 103 6.46 7.85 -6.44
N PRO A 104 7.53 8.64 -6.25
CA PRO A 104 7.73 9.89 -6.97
C PRO A 104 7.91 9.65 -8.47
N TRP A 105 7.33 10.50 -9.32
CA TRP A 105 7.40 10.36 -10.77
C TRP A 105 8.71 10.90 -11.37
N GLY A 106 9.56 11.52 -10.56
CA GLY A 106 10.81 12.16 -10.98
C GLY A 106 10.63 13.55 -11.60
N ASP A 107 9.38 14.02 -11.72
CA ASP A 107 9.04 15.38 -12.15
C ASP A 107 8.98 16.38 -10.99
N GLU A 108 9.35 15.96 -9.77
CA GLU A 108 9.30 16.73 -8.52
C GLU A 108 7.90 17.24 -8.11
N GLU A 109 6.86 16.96 -8.89
CA GLU A 109 5.50 17.45 -8.66
C GLU A 109 4.57 16.35 -8.15
N ARG A 110 4.79 15.10 -8.56
CA ARG A 110 3.80 14.03 -8.34
C ARG A 110 4.36 12.81 -7.66
N ILE A 111 3.54 12.28 -6.77
CA ILE A 111 3.80 11.04 -6.06
C ILE A 111 2.58 10.14 -6.17
N SER A 112 2.76 8.93 -6.69
CA SER A 112 1.71 7.90 -6.66
C SER A 112 1.82 7.04 -5.42
N LEU A 113 0.68 6.79 -4.78
CA LEU A 113 0.52 5.84 -3.69
C LEU A 113 -0.31 4.67 -4.19
N ARG A 114 0.21 3.45 -4.07
CA ARG A 114 -0.51 2.22 -4.41
C ARG A 114 -0.73 1.36 -3.18
N LEU A 115 -1.98 1.09 -2.84
CA LEU A 115 -2.37 0.27 -1.70
C LEU A 115 -2.81 -1.12 -2.15
N GLY A 116 -2.28 -2.14 -1.47
CA GLY A 116 -2.47 -3.54 -1.83
C GLY A 116 -2.33 -4.51 -0.68
N LEU A 117 -2.65 -5.77 -0.98
CA LEU A 117 -2.43 -6.91 -0.09
C LEU A 117 -1.45 -7.87 -0.74
N MET A 118 -0.54 -8.42 0.06
CA MET A 118 0.35 -9.50 -0.35
C MET A 118 0.28 -10.66 0.65
N SER A 119 0.69 -11.85 0.23
CA SER A 119 0.77 -13.03 1.09
C SER A 119 2.22 -13.41 1.30
N ILE A 120 2.61 -13.62 2.56
CA ILE A 120 3.92 -14.13 2.95
C ILE A 120 3.88 -15.62 3.31
N SER A 121 2.69 -16.22 3.39
CA SER A 121 2.48 -17.63 3.75
C SER A 121 2.55 -18.59 2.55
N GLY A 122 2.83 -18.08 1.34
CA GLY A 122 2.84 -18.85 0.10
C GLY A 122 1.44 -19.15 -0.48
N ASN A 123 0.37 -18.86 0.28
CA ASN A 123 -1.00 -18.95 -0.22
C ASN A 123 -1.27 -17.86 -1.24
N LYS A 124 -1.72 -18.23 -2.44
CA LYS A 124 -2.09 -17.26 -3.47
C LYS A 124 -3.36 -16.51 -3.04
N LEU A 125 -3.30 -15.19 -3.02
CA LEU A 125 -4.47 -14.36 -2.80
C LEU A 125 -5.39 -14.38 -4.03
N ASP A 126 -6.70 -14.48 -3.81
CA ASP A 126 -7.68 -14.25 -4.86
C ASP A 126 -7.77 -12.75 -5.15
N HIS A 127 -7.19 -12.33 -6.28
CA HIS A 127 -7.15 -10.94 -6.71
C HIS A 127 -8.55 -10.29 -6.83
N THR A 128 -9.59 -11.05 -7.15
CA THR A 128 -10.96 -10.53 -7.26
C THR A 128 -11.52 -10.20 -5.89
N GLU A 129 -11.34 -11.10 -4.93
CA GLU A 129 -11.77 -10.89 -3.55
C GLU A 129 -10.95 -9.78 -2.87
N MET A 130 -9.63 -9.73 -3.10
CA MET A 130 -8.77 -8.68 -2.55
C MET A 130 -9.15 -7.31 -3.11
N LYS A 131 -9.38 -7.21 -4.42
CA LYS A 131 -9.91 -6.00 -5.05
C LYS A 131 -11.22 -5.57 -4.39
N LYS A 132 -12.18 -6.49 -4.25
CA LYS A 132 -13.48 -6.18 -3.66
C LYS A 132 -13.35 -5.60 -2.25
N ARG A 133 -12.46 -6.18 -1.44
CA ARG A 133 -12.17 -5.72 -0.08
C ARG A 133 -11.52 -4.34 -0.06
N VAL A 134 -10.43 -4.17 -0.79
CA VAL A 134 -9.70 -2.89 -0.84
C VAL A 134 -10.61 -1.76 -1.36
N CYS A 135 -11.37 -2.00 -2.44
CA CYS A 135 -12.36 -1.04 -2.93
C CYS A 135 -13.38 -0.67 -1.85
N HIS A 136 -13.95 -1.66 -1.15
CA HIS A 136 -14.89 -1.41 -0.07
C HIS A 136 -14.28 -0.61 1.10
N TRP A 137 -13.01 -0.88 1.46
CA TRP A 137 -12.34 -0.17 2.54
C TRP A 137 -12.06 1.30 2.21
N LEU A 138 -11.72 1.58 0.95
CA LEU A 138 -11.42 2.93 0.45
C LEU A 138 -12.66 3.69 -0.04
N GLY A 139 -13.84 3.08 -0.01
CA GLY A 139 -15.07 3.71 -0.49
C GLY A 139 -15.14 3.86 -2.02
N LEU A 140 -14.44 3.01 -2.75
CA LEU A 140 -14.54 2.94 -4.21
C LEU A 140 -15.82 2.18 -4.57
N GLU A 141 -16.81 2.89 -5.12
CA GLU A 141 -17.97 2.26 -5.74
C GLU A 141 -17.49 1.37 -6.90
N GLN A 142 -18.02 0.14 -6.97
CA GLN A 142 -17.70 -0.84 -8.01
C GLN A 142 -18.78 -0.89 -9.07
#